data_AF-A0A9D1R074-F1
#
_entry.id   AF-A0A9D1R074-F1
#
_cell.length_a   1.000
_cell.length_b   1.000
_cell.length_c   1.000
_cell.angle_alpha   90.00
_cell.angle_beta   90.00
_cell.angle_gamma   90.00
#
_symmetry.space_group_name_H-M   'P 1'
#
loop_
_entity.id
_entity.type
_entity.pdbx_description
1 polymer ?
#
loop_
_entity_poly.entity_id
_entity_poly.type
_entity_poly.pdbx_seq_one_letter_code
_entity_poly.pdbx_strand_id
1 'polypeptide(L)' 'MSNLISTVHDMVLESGLGAKHIAAAVGKPYSTLLREINPFDDGAKLGAETLVDIMKVTENIQPLQHIAEEFGYELKRSH' A
#
# COMPACT_ATOMS: atom_id res chain seq x y z
N MET A 1 -16.86 0.75 -3.42
CA MET A 1 -15.87 -0.10 -2.73
C MET A 1 -14.55 0.12 -3.46
N SER A 2 -13.58 0.81 -2.84
CA SER A 2 -12.20 0.80 -3.35
C SER A 2 -11.63 -0.58 -3.11
N ASN A 3 -10.94 -1.15 -4.11
CA ASN A 3 -10.19 -2.38 -3.91
C ASN A 3 -8.86 -2.05 -3.18
N LEU A 4 -8.28 -3.05 -2.52
CA LEU A 4 -7.03 -2.90 -1.76
C LEU A 4 -5.92 -2.18 -2.54
N ILE A 5 -5.75 -2.50 -3.84
CA ILE A 5 -4.69 -1.92 -4.68
C ILE A 5 -4.92 -0.41 -4.90
N SER A 6 -6.16 0.04 -5.11
CA SER A 6 -6.45 1.47 -5.26
C SER A 6 -6.13 2.23 -3.96
N THR A 7 -6.45 1.65 -2.80
CA THR A 7 -6.11 2.24 -1.49
C THR A 7 -4.59 2.41 -1.33
N VAL A 8 -3.80 1.43 -1.77
CA VAL A 8 -2.33 1.50 -1.71
C VAL A 8 -1.77 2.49 -2.74
N HIS A 9 -2.34 2.52 -3.94
CA HIS A 9 -1.98 3.46 -4.98
C HIS A 9 -2.09 4.90 -4.51
N ASP A 10 -3.26 5.27 -3.98
CA ASP A 10 -3.55 6.62 -3.51
C ASP A 10 -2.69 6.96 -2.30
N MET A 11 -2.50 6.00 -1.38
CA MET A 11 -1.58 6.16 -0.25
C MET A 11 -0.16 6.52 -0.69
N VAL A 12 0.37 5.91 -1.76
CA VAL A 12 1.74 6.20 -2.21
C VAL A 12 1.80 7.54 -2.95
N LEU A 13 0.84 7.81 -3.84
CA LEU A 13 0.87 9.02 -4.69
C LEU A 13 0.45 10.30 -3.95
N GLU A 14 -0.49 10.19 -3.02
CA GLU A 14 -1.04 11.33 -2.27
C GLU A 14 -0.34 11.54 -0.92
N SER A 15 0.62 10.68 -0.57
CA SER A 15 1.45 10.90 0.61
C SER A 15 2.21 12.22 0.53
N GLY A 16 2.29 12.94 1.65
CA GLY A 16 3.19 14.09 1.80
C GLY A 16 4.69 13.72 1.72
N LEU A 17 5.03 12.43 1.75
CA LEU A 17 6.39 11.91 1.67
C LEU A 17 6.93 11.88 0.23
N GLY A 18 6.04 11.77 -0.76
CA GLY A 18 6.38 11.62 -2.16
C GLY A 18 6.78 10.19 -2.54
N ALA A 19 6.21 9.68 -3.63
CA ALA A 19 6.34 8.29 -4.07
C ALA A 19 7.80 7.83 -4.33
N LYS A 20 8.71 8.74 -4.75
CA LYS A 20 10.13 8.40 -4.92
C LYS A 20 10.82 8.09 -3.58
N HIS A 21 10.47 8.84 -2.54
CA HIS A 21 11.01 8.61 -1.20
C HIS A 21 10.51 7.29 -0.64
N ILE A 22 9.21 7.01 -0.80
CA ILE A 22 8.61 5.73 -0.40
C ILE A 22 9.29 4.57 -1.12
N ALA A 23 9.47 4.64 -2.44
CA ALA A 23 10.16 3.61 -3.22
C ALA A 23 11.56 3.30 -2.67
N ALA A 24 12.34 4.34 -2.37
CA ALA A 24 13.66 4.18 -1.77
C ALA A 24 13.59 3.55 -0.36
N ALA A 25 12.65 4.00 0.48
CA ALA A 25 12.47 3.49 1.84
C ALA A 25 12.05 2.02 1.88
N VAL A 26 11.22 1.58 0.93
CA VAL A 26 10.82 0.16 0.79
C VAL A 26 11.85 -0.66 -0.01
N GLY A 27 12.97 -0.06 -0.42
CA GLY A 27 14.06 -0.76 -1.11
C GLY A 27 13.77 -1.18 -2.55
N LYS A 28 12.85 -0.50 -3.25
CA LYS A 28 12.46 -0.84 -4.63
C LYS A 28 12.78 0.28 -5.63
N PRO A 29 13.08 -0.06 -6.90
CA PRO A 29 13.09 0.93 -7.97
C PRO A 29 11.72 1.62 -8.09
N TYR A 30 11.73 2.94 -8.25
CA TYR A 30 10.52 3.76 -8.31
C TYR A 30 9.50 3.29 -9.36
N SER A 31 9.97 3.01 -10.58
CA SER A 31 9.10 2.52 -11.67
C SER A 31 8.51 1.15 -11.38
N THR A 32 9.27 0.27 -10.72
CA THR A 32 8.78 -1.06 -10.30
C THR A 32 7.68 -0.91 -9.27
N LEU A 33 7.90 -0.10 -8.22
CA LEU A 33 6.87 0.13 -7.20
C LEU A 33 5.60 0.71 -7.83
N LEU A 34 5.71 1.74 -8.68
CA LEU A 34 4.54 2.35 -9.32
C LEU A 34 3.74 1.36 -10.18
N ARG A 35 4.40 0.42 -10.86
CA ARG A 35 3.71 -0.62 -11.62
C ARG A 35 2.99 -1.61 -10.70
N GLU A 36 3.64 -2.04 -9.62
CA GLU A 36 3.08 -3.01 -8.67
C GLU A 36 1.84 -2.49 -7.92
N ILE A 37 1.75 -1.17 -7.72
CA ILE A 37 0.60 -0.52 -7.08
C ILE A 37 -0.41 0.04 -8.08
N ASN A 38 -0.16 -0.06 -9.39
CA ASN A 38 -1.07 0.52 -10.39
C ASN A 38 -2.34 -0.35 -10.52
N PRO A 39 -3.54 0.16 -10.18
CA PRO A 39 -4.78 -0.61 -10.28
C PRO A 39 -5.18 -0.94 -11.73
N PHE A 40 -4.50 -0.38 -12.73
CA PHE A 40 -4.74 -0.61 -14.16
C PHE A 40 -3.70 -1.52 -14.84
N ASP A 41 -2.68 -2.01 -14.11
CA ASP A 41 -1.68 -2.97 -14.65
C ASP A 41 -1.96 -4.38 -14.11
N ASP A 42 -2.81 -5.14 -14.79
CA ASP A 42 -3.18 -6.52 -14.43
C ASP A 42 -1.98 -7.49 -14.43
N GLY A 43 -0.85 -7.11 -15.04
CA GLY A 43 0.36 -7.92 -15.14
C GLY A 43 1.29 -7.81 -13.95
N ALA A 44 1.08 -6.83 -13.06
CA ALA A 44 1.92 -6.58 -11.89
C ALA A 44 1.16 -6.91 -10.59
N LYS A 45 1.90 -7.33 -9.56
CA LYS A 45 1.32 -7.65 -8.24
C LYS A 45 2.18 -7.05 -7.15
N LEU A 46 1.54 -6.41 -6.20
CA LEU A 46 2.19 -5.95 -4.98
C LEU A 46 2.51 -7.15 -4.07
N GLY A 47 3.77 -7.28 -3.67
CA GLY A 47 4.18 -8.28 -2.67
C GLY A 47 3.68 -7.93 -1.28
N ALA A 48 3.32 -8.93 -0.48
CA ALA A 48 2.78 -8.73 0.87
C ALA A 48 3.77 -8.02 1.82
N GLU A 49 5.06 -8.32 1.73
CA GLU A 49 6.09 -7.63 2.52
C GLU A 49 6.18 -6.15 2.16
N THR A 50 6.16 -5.84 0.86
CA THR A 50 6.16 -4.45 0.36
C THR A 50 4.91 -3.70 0.80
N LEU A 51 3.73 -4.34 0.81
CA LEU A 51 2.52 -3.75 1.36
C LEU A 51 2.71 -3.34 2.83
N VAL A 52 3.30 -4.21 3.64
CA VAL A 52 3.60 -3.92 5.06
C VAL A 52 4.59 -2.77 5.19
N ASP A 53 5.64 -2.74 4.37
CA ASP A 53 6.64 -1.68 4.41
C ASP A 53 6.07 -0.33 3.99
N ILE A 54 5.19 -0.29 2.98
CA ILE A 54 4.46 0.94 2.60
C ILE A 54 3.64 1.45 3.80
N MET A 55 2.87 0.59 4.47
CA MET A 55 2.07 0.98 5.63
C MET A 55 2.93 1.52 6.78
N LYS A 56 4.13 0.94 7.01
CA LYS A 56 5.07 1.42 8.03
C LYS A 56 5.67 2.78 7.66
N VAL A 57 6.16 2.92 6.42
CA VAL A 57 6.82 4.15 5.94
C VAL A 57 5.84 5.32 5.92
N THR A 58 4.60 5.07 5.52
CA THR A 58 3.55 6.10 5.44
C THR A 58 2.79 6.29 6.75
N GLU A 59 3.07 5.45 7.76
CA GLU A 59 2.32 5.37 9.02
C GLU A 59 0.80 5.24 8.82
N ASN A 60 0.38 4.64 7.70
CA ASN A 60 -1.01 4.54 7.30
C ASN A 60 -1.46 3.08 7.19
N ILE A 61 -2.40 2.68 8.04
CA ILE A 61 -2.90 1.30 8.15
C ILE A 61 -4.21 1.05 7.40
N GLN A 62 -4.69 2.00 6.57
CA GLN A 62 -5.91 1.84 5.77
C GLN A 62 -5.97 0.54 4.94
N PRO A 63 -4.88 0.04 4.32
CA PRO A 63 -4.90 -1.21 3.59
C PRO A 63 -5.19 -2.40 4.51
N LEU A 64 -4.66 -2.39 5.73
CA LEU A 64 -4.94 -3.42 6.72
C LEU A 64 -6.42 -3.39 7.16
N GLN A 65 -7.00 -2.19 7.28
CA GLN A 65 -8.43 -2.02 7.60
C GLN A 65 -9.32 -2.61 6.50
N HIS A 66 -9.02 -2.31 5.24
CA HIS A 66 -9.71 -2.91 4.09
C HIS A 66 -9.61 -4.44 4.10
N ILE A 67 -8.42 -5.00 4.36
CA ILE A 67 -8.25 -6.45 4.46
C ILE A 67 -9.15 -7.01 5.56
N ALA A 68 -9.17 -6.41 6.75
CA ALA A 68 -10.02 -6.89 7.84
C ALA A 68 -11.51 -6.85 7.47
N GLU A 69 -11.97 -5.75 6.87
CA GLU A 69 -13.35 -5.56 6.42
C GLU A 69 -13.78 -6.60 5.37
N GLU A 70 -12.90 -6.96 4.43
CA GLU A 70 -13.18 -8.01 3.42
C GLU A 70 -13.48 -9.38 4.05
N PHE A 71 -12.95 -9.65 5.23
CA PHE A 71 -13.18 -10.89 5.97
C PHE A 71 -14.21 -10.74 7.12
N GLY A 72 -14.84 -9.57 7.27
CA GLY A 72 -15.78 -9.29 8.36
C GLY A 72 -15.12 -9.22 9.74
N TYR A 73 -13.83 -8.89 9.80
CA TYR A 73 -13.10 -8.63 11.02
C TYR A 73 -12.97 -7.13 11.30
N GLU A 74 -12.80 -6.79 12.58
CA GLU A 74 -12.44 -5.45 13.01
C GLU A 74 -10.99 -5.44 13.52
N LEU A 75 -10.24 -4.41 13.15
CA LEU A 75 -8.90 -4.21 13.70
C LEU A 75 -8.98 -3.58 15.08
N LYS A 76 -8.37 -4.27 16.05
CA LYS A 76 -8.14 -3.74 17.38
C LYS A 76 -6.65 -3.47 17.57
N ARG A 77 -6.28 -2.21 17.84
CA ARG A 77 -4.91 -1.87 18.20
C ARG A 77 -4.61 -2.40 19.60
N SER A 78 -3.68 -3.33 19.69
CA SER A 78 -3.04 -3.71 20.96
C SER A 78 -2.15 -2.56 21.40
N HIS A 79 -2.22 -2.19 22.68
CA HIS A 79 -1.51 -1.06 23.30
C HIS A 79 -0.03 -0.98 22.92
#